data_AF-A0A1I6ZKP6-F1
#
_entry.id   AF-A0A1I6ZKP6-F1
#
_cell.length_a   1.000
_cell.length_b   1.000
_cell.length_c   1.000
_cell.angle_alpha   90.00
_cell.angle_beta   90.00
_cell.angle_gamma   90.00
#
_symmetry.space_group_name_H-M   'P 1'
#
loop_
_entity.id
_entity.type
_entity.pdbx_description
1 polymer ?
#
loop_
_entity_poly.entity_id
_entity_poly.type
_entity_poly.pdbx_seq_one_letter_code
_entity_poly.pdbx_strand_id
1 'polypeptide(L)'
;MIVRKNISIDQSYVDKLKPFLEKNNGNLSAAIRDAIETASLSLTGSTVENGEKDSSKVSQNAEFRNKLIEDDEFLLVHHTLLEWLIKKTSGLLIDESIVYELINPYKVKRISDVVNYINSFNEKMGWKIKVDAEYSQDSEPETVSLTLSDGNPYFREIMAHYLALYLAKQMKLDVQGLFCKSNMTKIYFKRFEFLDYQKVPKGLERYFGQMDLVFREIQKKPEFWKNLIKTYRQQNYQRLSINRKTFEALVSGNLPSLAEITRDFELDTGKPPEAFTLAEHIMIFKEVYLTDSIGSDIEVCTVKGREYVKLIHDYSDKKVCEIIAKYYSNILKSTGYPFTITTNPHMILFVFGKMPDSTSFPEMSTL
;
A
#
# COMPACT_ATOMS: atom_id res chain seq x y z
N MET A 1 36.09 19.45 -6.21
CA MET A 1 35.80 18.07 -6.69
C MET A 1 35.26 18.15 -8.12
N ILE A 2 35.75 17.36 -9.08
CA ILE A 2 35.20 17.36 -10.46
C ILE A 2 34.04 16.37 -10.52
N VAL A 3 32.80 16.88 -10.52
CA VAL A 3 31.60 16.06 -10.70
C VAL A 3 31.36 15.83 -12.20
N ARG A 4 31.34 14.57 -12.63
CA ARG A 4 30.96 14.18 -13.99
C ARG A 4 29.46 13.88 -14.06
N LYS A 5 28.76 14.48 -15.02
CA LYS A 5 27.34 14.23 -15.29
C LYS A 5 27.14 13.92 -16.77
N ASN A 6 26.24 12.98 -17.05
CA ASN A 6 25.78 12.70 -18.42
C ASN A 6 24.52 13.52 -18.68
N ILE A 7 24.44 14.13 -19.86
CA ILE A 7 23.27 14.89 -20.31
C ILE A 7 22.83 14.38 -21.68
N SER A 8 21.53 14.30 -21.90
CA SER A 8 20.94 14.05 -23.22
C SER A 8 20.44 15.37 -23.78
N ILE A 9 20.85 15.70 -24.99
CA ILE A 9 20.51 16.96 -25.65
C ILE A 9 20.33 16.71 -27.14
N ASP A 10 19.30 17.31 -27.74
CA ASP A 10 19.07 17.17 -29.17
C ASP A 10 20.18 17.87 -29.96
N GLN A 11 20.49 17.32 -31.14
CA GLN A 11 21.53 17.86 -32.02
C GLN A 11 21.31 19.34 -32.35
N SER A 12 20.05 19.78 -32.47
CA SER A 12 19.69 21.17 -32.74
C SER A 12 20.16 22.15 -31.65
N TYR A 13 20.31 21.70 -30.40
CA TYR A 13 20.87 22.51 -29.32
C TYR A 13 22.39 22.35 -29.18
N VAL A 14 22.95 21.17 -29.55
CA VAL A 14 24.40 21.00 -29.69
C VAL A 14 24.95 21.94 -30.77
N ASP A 15 24.22 22.11 -31.86
CA ASP A 15 24.60 23.02 -32.94
C ASP A 15 24.63 24.48 -32.47
N LYS A 16 23.77 24.87 -31.52
CA LYS A 16 23.81 26.21 -30.90
C LYS A 16 25.03 26.42 -29.99
N LEU A 17 25.64 25.33 -29.52
CA LEU A 17 26.89 25.38 -28.73
C LEU A 17 28.14 25.45 -29.60
N LYS A 18 28.05 25.37 -30.94
CA LYS A 18 29.20 25.44 -31.86
C LYS A 18 30.15 26.61 -31.58
N PRO A 19 29.70 27.85 -31.32
CA PRO A 19 30.61 28.95 -31.02
C PRO A 19 31.46 28.70 -29.77
N PHE A 20 30.88 28.08 -28.74
CA PHE A 20 31.58 27.72 -27.50
C PHE A 20 32.49 26.50 -27.68
N LEU A 21 32.08 25.55 -28.53
CA LEU A 21 32.87 24.37 -28.89
C LEU A 21 34.13 24.76 -29.66
N GLU A 22 34.01 25.63 -30.66
CA GLU A 22 35.14 26.14 -31.44
C GLU A 22 36.12 26.90 -30.54
N LYS A 23 35.60 27.77 -29.65
CA LYS A 23 36.41 28.48 -28.64
C LYS A 23 37.17 27.53 -27.70
N ASN A 24 36.61 26.35 -27.43
CA ASN A 24 37.16 25.36 -26.49
C ASN A 24 37.77 24.13 -27.18
N ASN A 25 38.21 24.25 -28.44
CA ASN A 25 38.87 23.17 -29.20
C ASN A 25 38.08 21.85 -29.23
N GLY A 26 36.75 21.94 -29.39
CA GLY A 26 35.85 20.78 -29.44
C GLY A 26 35.54 20.14 -28.08
N ASN A 27 36.03 20.71 -26.97
CA ASN A 27 35.71 20.20 -25.64
C ASN A 27 34.29 20.63 -25.23
N LEU A 28 33.33 19.71 -25.34
CA LEU A 28 31.93 19.95 -25.02
C LEU A 28 31.71 20.31 -23.53
N SER A 29 32.49 19.74 -22.61
CA SER A 29 32.36 20.08 -21.18
C SER A 29 32.81 21.51 -20.89
N ALA A 30 33.89 21.97 -21.52
CA ALA A 30 34.35 23.35 -21.38
C ALA A 30 33.38 24.32 -22.07
N ALA A 31 32.90 23.97 -23.26
CA ALA A 31 31.89 24.75 -23.99
C ALA A 31 30.59 24.93 -23.19
N ILE A 32 30.12 23.89 -22.50
CA ILE A 32 28.93 23.97 -21.64
C ILE A 32 29.17 24.89 -20.43
N ARG A 33 30.36 24.82 -19.80
CA ARG A 33 30.69 25.72 -18.68
C ARG A 33 30.74 27.17 -19.13
N ASP A 34 31.42 27.45 -20.24
CA ASP A 34 31.48 28.79 -20.84
C ASP A 34 30.09 29.32 -21.21
N ALA A 35 29.22 28.45 -21.76
CA ALA A 35 27.85 28.83 -22.09
C ALA A 35 27.03 29.16 -20.84
N ILE A 36 27.21 28.39 -19.75
CA ILE A 36 26.58 28.66 -18.46
C ILE A 36 27.09 29.99 -17.88
N GLU A 37 28.40 30.21 -17.85
CA GLU A 37 29.00 31.47 -17.34
C GLU A 37 28.53 32.68 -18.15
N THR A 38 28.48 32.56 -19.47
CA THR A 38 28.00 33.64 -20.35
C THR A 38 26.52 33.95 -20.10
N ALA A 39 25.69 32.90 -19.95
CA ALA A 39 24.28 33.07 -19.61
C ALA A 39 24.10 33.72 -18.22
N SER A 40 24.89 33.30 -17.23
CA SER A 40 24.90 33.87 -15.88
C SER A 40 25.28 35.36 -15.91
N LEU A 41 26.32 35.74 -16.65
CA LEU A 41 26.72 37.14 -16.82
C LEU A 41 25.65 37.99 -17.52
N SER A 42 25.00 37.43 -18.55
CA SER A 42 23.90 38.10 -19.24
C SER A 42 22.67 38.29 -18.35
N LEU A 43 22.36 37.32 -17.47
CA LEU A 43 21.29 37.40 -16.49
C LEU A 43 21.56 38.47 -15.41
N THR A 44 22.82 38.63 -14.99
CA THR A 44 23.21 39.69 -14.05
C THR A 44 23.24 41.08 -14.69
N GLY A 45 23.44 41.17 -16.01
CA GLY A 45 23.48 42.45 -16.75
C GLY A 45 22.11 42.96 -17.22
N SER A 46 21.08 42.11 -17.23
CA SER A 46 19.72 42.44 -17.73
C SER A 46 18.72 42.78 -16.61
N THR A 47 19.19 43.35 -15.49
CA THR A 47 18.35 43.84 -14.36
C THR A 47 17.52 45.07 -14.75
N VAL A 48 16.65 44.93 -15.76
CA VAL A 48 15.54 45.84 -16.02
C VAL A 48 14.31 45.02 -16.37
N GLU A 49 13.44 44.90 -15.37
CA GLU A 49 11.98 44.70 -15.44
C GLU A 49 11.43 43.27 -15.65
N ASN A 50 10.91 42.73 -14.53
CA ASN A 50 9.83 41.73 -14.40
C ASN A 50 10.17 40.22 -14.35
N GLY A 51 11.43 39.80 -14.45
CA GLY A 51 11.84 38.36 -14.34
C GLY A 51 12.49 37.92 -13.02
N GLU A 52 12.66 38.82 -12.06
CA GLU A 52 13.56 38.62 -10.90
C GLU A 52 13.10 37.59 -9.86
N LYS A 53 11.79 37.35 -9.68
CA LYS A 53 11.31 36.48 -8.58
C LYS A 53 11.49 34.99 -8.83
N ASP A 54 11.34 34.52 -10.06
CA ASP A 54 11.40 33.08 -10.36
C ASP A 54 12.83 32.62 -10.69
N SER A 55 13.61 33.43 -11.40
CA SER A 55 14.99 33.10 -11.78
C SER A 55 15.94 33.06 -10.56
N SER A 56 15.82 34.03 -9.65
CA SER A 56 16.63 34.09 -8.42
C SER A 56 16.35 32.90 -7.49
N LYS A 57 15.08 32.51 -7.32
CA LYS A 57 14.68 31.36 -6.51
C LYS A 57 15.17 30.03 -7.07
N VAL A 58 15.11 29.85 -8.39
CA VAL A 58 15.60 28.61 -9.03
C VAL A 58 17.11 28.46 -8.83
N SER A 59 17.87 29.56 -8.94
CA SER A 59 19.32 29.58 -8.66
C SER A 59 19.62 29.26 -7.19
N GLN A 60 18.93 29.92 -6.26
CA GLN A 60 19.09 29.70 -4.81
C GLN A 60 18.74 28.26 -4.39
N ASN A 61 17.67 27.69 -4.96
CA ASN A 61 17.29 26.31 -4.69
C ASN A 61 18.31 25.31 -5.27
N ALA A 62 18.93 25.62 -6.42
CA ALA A 62 19.99 24.80 -6.98
C ALA A 62 21.27 24.85 -6.13
N GLU A 63 21.67 26.03 -5.67
CA GLU A 63 22.79 26.21 -4.73
C GLU A 63 22.54 25.47 -3.42
N PHE A 64 21.34 25.59 -2.85
CA PHE A 64 20.93 24.86 -1.65
C PHE A 64 21.09 23.35 -1.83
N ARG A 65 20.58 22.77 -2.92
CA ARG A 65 20.72 21.33 -3.21
C ARG A 65 22.17 20.91 -3.41
N ASN A 66 22.96 21.71 -4.13
CA ASN A 66 24.37 21.39 -4.37
C ASN A 66 25.15 21.39 -3.06
N LYS A 67 24.91 22.37 -2.18
CA LYS A 67 25.55 22.43 -0.87
C LYS A 67 25.25 21.20 -0.01
N LEU A 68 23.99 20.75 0.03
CA LEU A 68 23.62 19.53 0.76
C LEU A 68 24.31 18.26 0.23
N ILE A 69 24.62 18.22 -1.07
CA ILE A 69 25.39 17.12 -1.67
C ILE A 69 26.88 17.25 -1.32
N GLU A 70 27.42 18.48 -1.28
CA GLU A 70 28.82 18.74 -0.93
C GLU A 70 29.12 18.50 0.55
N ASP A 71 28.14 18.77 1.42
CA ASP A 71 28.23 18.57 2.87
C ASP A 71 27.95 17.10 3.29
N ASP A 72 27.82 16.18 2.31
CA ASP A 72 27.47 14.75 2.50
C ASP A 72 26.14 14.50 3.25
N GLU A 73 25.28 15.52 3.39
CA GLU A 73 23.96 15.35 3.98
C GLU A 73 23.03 14.57 3.03
N PHE A 74 23.09 14.86 1.71
CA PHE A 74 22.19 14.29 0.70
C PHE A 74 22.93 13.48 -0.37
N LEU A 75 22.33 12.35 -0.77
CA LEU A 75 22.82 11.51 -1.86
C LEU A 75 22.08 11.81 -3.17
N LEU A 76 22.83 11.97 -4.26
CA LEU A 76 22.25 12.09 -5.59
C LEU A 76 21.85 10.71 -6.13
N VAL A 77 20.54 10.45 -6.15
CA VAL A 77 19.98 9.18 -6.65
C VAL A 77 19.33 9.38 -8.02
N HIS A 78 19.56 8.43 -8.93
CA HIS A 78 18.88 8.44 -10.24
C HIS A 78 17.36 8.28 -10.08
N HIS A 79 16.56 9.07 -10.80
CA HIS A 79 15.11 9.12 -10.62
C HIS A 79 14.44 7.73 -10.71
N THR A 80 14.79 6.93 -11.72
CA THR A 80 14.19 5.60 -11.92
C THR A 80 14.57 4.63 -10.81
N LEU A 81 15.76 4.79 -10.22
CA LEU A 81 16.18 3.94 -9.09
C LEU A 81 15.38 4.29 -7.84
N LEU A 82 15.15 5.58 -7.58
CA LEU A 82 14.31 6.04 -6.49
C LEU A 82 12.85 5.60 -6.66
N GLU A 83 12.28 5.75 -7.86
CA GLU A 83 10.93 5.25 -8.16
C GLU A 83 10.81 3.74 -7.97
N TRP A 84 11.80 2.98 -8.45
CA TRP A 84 11.84 1.54 -8.25
C TRP A 84 11.90 1.19 -6.76
N LEU A 85 12.72 1.88 -5.98
CA LEU A 85 12.84 1.66 -4.55
C LEU A 85 11.50 1.89 -3.85
N ILE A 86 10.87 3.05 -4.07
CA ILE A 86 9.57 3.39 -3.48
C ILE A 86 8.51 2.36 -3.86
N LYS A 87 8.48 1.95 -5.13
CA LYS A 87 7.55 0.91 -5.61
C LYS A 87 7.78 -0.44 -4.94
N LYS A 88 9.03 -0.79 -4.61
CA LYS A 88 9.38 -2.06 -3.96
C LYS A 88 9.22 -2.05 -2.45
N THR A 89 9.20 -0.87 -1.84
CA THR A 89 8.97 -0.69 -0.40
C THR A 89 7.56 -0.21 -0.08
N SER A 90 6.67 -0.09 -1.06
CA SER A 90 5.26 0.27 -0.83
C SER A 90 4.60 -0.74 0.13
N GLY A 91 3.82 -0.22 1.07
CA GLY A 91 3.21 -0.99 2.15
C GLY A 91 4.08 -1.21 3.39
N LEU A 92 5.35 -0.77 3.40
CA LEU A 92 6.20 -0.75 4.60
C LEU A 92 6.10 0.61 5.29
N LEU A 93 5.94 0.61 6.61
CA LEU A 93 5.84 1.84 7.39
C LEU A 93 7.17 2.59 7.43
N ILE A 94 7.10 3.91 7.25
CA ILE A 94 8.27 4.78 7.44
C ILE A 94 8.59 4.83 8.93
N ASP A 95 9.88 4.78 9.27
CA ASP A 95 10.34 4.92 10.65
C ASP A 95 10.04 6.33 11.18
N GLU A 96 9.59 6.41 12.43
CA GLU A 96 9.23 7.68 13.07
C GLU A 96 10.42 8.64 13.18
N SER A 97 11.65 8.12 13.32
CA SER A 97 12.87 8.93 13.40
C SER A 97 13.13 9.71 12.09
N ILE A 98 12.94 9.06 10.94
CA ILE A 98 13.04 9.69 9.60
C ILE A 98 12.00 10.81 9.46
N VAL A 99 10.82 10.64 10.07
CA VAL A 99 9.82 11.71 10.07
C VAL A 99 10.31 12.92 10.82
N TYR A 100 10.88 12.75 12.01
CA TYR A 100 11.28 13.89 12.85
C TYR A 100 12.57 14.58 12.42
N GLU A 101 13.41 13.90 11.62
CA GLU A 101 14.52 14.53 10.93
C GLU A 101 14.04 15.59 9.91
N LEU A 102 12.96 15.29 9.17
CA LEU A 102 12.47 16.19 8.14
C LEU A 102 11.52 17.28 8.69
N ILE A 103 10.61 17.00 9.63
CA ILE A 103 9.77 18.01 10.30
C ILE A 103 10.07 18.00 11.79
N ASN A 104 10.56 19.13 12.30
CA ASN A 104 10.77 19.30 13.73
C ASN A 104 9.43 19.47 14.48
N PRO A 105 9.00 18.50 15.30
CA PRO A 105 7.70 18.53 15.98
C PRO A 105 7.59 19.65 17.03
N TYR A 106 8.71 20.15 17.54
CA TYR A 106 8.73 21.26 18.50
C TYR A 106 8.44 22.61 17.84
N LYS A 107 8.75 22.75 16.54
CA LYS A 107 8.57 23.99 15.79
C LYS A 107 7.25 24.05 15.02
N VAL A 108 6.79 22.91 14.51
CA VAL A 108 5.65 22.85 13.58
C VAL A 108 4.44 22.24 14.28
N LYS A 109 3.54 23.09 14.81
CA LYS A 109 2.41 22.63 15.65
C LYS A 109 1.03 22.81 15.02
N ARG A 110 0.91 23.58 13.93
CA ARG A 110 -0.36 23.81 13.22
C ARG A 110 -0.33 23.15 11.85
N ILE A 111 -1.50 22.81 11.32
CA ILE A 111 -1.60 22.21 9.98
C ILE A 111 -1.06 23.18 8.93
N SER A 112 -1.40 24.46 9.05
CA SER A 112 -0.90 25.53 8.17
C SER A 112 0.64 25.56 8.13
N ASP A 113 1.31 25.44 9.27
CA ASP A 113 2.77 25.38 9.36
C ASP A 113 3.34 24.13 8.65
N VAL A 114 2.70 22.97 8.82
CA VAL A 114 3.09 21.72 8.14
C VAL A 114 3.01 21.88 6.63
N VAL A 115 1.89 22.39 6.13
CA VAL A 115 1.64 22.57 4.69
C VAL A 115 2.65 23.56 4.09
N ASN A 116 2.87 24.68 4.75
CA ASN A 116 3.83 25.70 4.31
C ASN A 116 5.26 25.15 4.28
N TYR A 117 5.65 24.42 5.33
CA TYR A 117 6.97 23.80 5.41
C TYR A 117 7.18 22.80 4.28
N ILE A 118 6.22 21.90 4.06
CA ILE A 118 6.33 20.86 3.05
C ILE A 118 6.29 21.43 1.63
N ASN A 119 5.49 22.45 1.35
CA ASN A 119 5.52 23.12 0.05
C ASN A 119 6.87 23.79 -0.21
N SER A 120 7.44 24.48 0.80
CA SER A 120 8.78 25.07 0.69
C SER A 120 9.85 24.00 0.47
N PHE A 121 9.75 22.87 1.17
CA PHE A 121 10.63 21.73 0.98
C PHE A 121 10.51 21.14 -0.44
N ASN A 122 9.30 20.88 -0.92
CA ASN A 122 9.06 20.35 -2.27
C ASN A 122 9.60 21.28 -3.36
N GLU A 123 9.50 22.60 -3.18
CA GLU A 123 10.05 23.61 -4.08
C GLU A 123 11.60 23.54 -4.10
N LYS A 124 12.23 23.50 -2.92
CA LYS A 124 13.69 23.35 -2.78
C LYS A 124 14.20 22.05 -3.39
N MET A 125 13.46 20.95 -3.20
CA MET A 125 13.79 19.62 -3.70
C MET A 125 13.46 19.43 -5.18
N GLY A 126 12.65 20.31 -5.77
CA GLY A 126 12.24 20.22 -7.17
C GLY A 126 11.26 19.08 -7.47
N TRP A 127 10.55 18.57 -6.46
CA TRP A 127 9.62 17.43 -6.63
C TRP A 127 8.32 17.82 -7.34
N LYS A 128 8.06 19.13 -7.51
CA LYS A 128 6.86 19.68 -8.17
C LYS A 128 5.55 19.18 -7.57
N ILE A 129 5.56 18.81 -6.29
CA ILE A 129 4.36 18.39 -5.54
C ILE A 129 3.85 19.61 -4.78
N LYS A 130 2.56 19.90 -4.93
CA LYS A 130 1.87 20.91 -4.14
C LYS A 130 0.96 20.23 -3.13
N VAL A 131 1.00 20.68 -1.89
CA VAL A 131 0.16 20.20 -0.80
C VAL A 131 -0.81 21.29 -0.40
N ASP A 132 -2.09 20.98 -0.36
CA ASP A 132 -3.16 21.84 0.14
C ASP A 132 -3.91 21.10 1.26
N ALA A 133 -4.51 21.84 2.20
CA ALA A 133 -5.24 21.26 3.32
C ALA A 133 -6.60 21.93 3.55
N GLU A 134 -7.60 21.12 3.84
CA GLU A 134 -8.92 21.52 4.31
C GLU A 134 -9.09 20.98 5.73
N TYR A 135 -9.44 21.81 6.71
CA TYR A 135 -9.54 21.39 8.11
C TYR A 135 -10.57 22.19 8.89
N SER A 136 -11.14 21.57 9.93
CA SER A 136 -12.19 22.21 10.74
C SER A 136 -11.67 23.40 11.55
N GLN A 137 -10.49 23.26 12.16
CA GLN A 137 -9.82 24.25 12.99
C GLN A 137 -8.30 24.07 12.85
N ASP A 138 -7.52 25.15 12.92
CA ASP A 138 -6.06 25.09 12.70
C ASP A 138 -5.30 24.53 13.92
N SER A 139 -5.90 24.65 15.11
CA SER A 139 -5.42 24.07 16.36
C SER A 139 -6.36 22.94 16.74
N GLU A 140 -5.81 21.77 17.08
CA GLU A 140 -6.58 20.58 17.46
C GLU A 140 -7.77 20.24 16.52
N PRO A 141 -7.51 20.08 15.21
CA PRO A 141 -8.53 19.72 14.23
C PRO A 141 -9.25 18.42 14.58
N GLU A 142 -10.57 18.39 14.35
CA GLU A 142 -11.34 17.14 14.43
C GLU A 142 -11.24 16.35 13.11
N THR A 143 -11.20 17.06 11.99
CA THR A 143 -11.05 16.49 10.65
C THR A 143 -10.05 17.30 9.83
N VAL A 144 -9.25 16.58 9.04
CA VAL A 144 -8.30 17.17 8.09
C VAL A 144 -8.38 16.40 6.77
N SER A 145 -8.25 17.11 5.68
CA SER A 145 -8.25 16.60 4.33
C SER A 145 -7.03 17.19 3.62
N LEU A 146 -6.02 16.36 3.36
CA LEU A 146 -4.81 16.77 2.64
C LEU A 146 -4.94 16.39 1.17
N THR A 147 -4.61 17.33 0.28
CA THR A 147 -4.59 17.10 -1.16
C THR A 147 -3.18 17.36 -1.68
N LEU A 148 -2.52 16.32 -2.19
CA LEU A 148 -1.23 16.39 -2.85
C LEU A 148 -1.47 16.36 -4.36
N SER A 149 -1.10 17.41 -5.08
CA SER A 149 -1.28 17.57 -6.51
C SER A 149 0.07 17.64 -7.24
N ASP A 150 0.05 17.30 -8.52
CA ASP A 150 1.21 17.41 -9.43
C ASP A 150 2.40 16.53 -9.03
N GLY A 151 3.48 16.61 -9.82
CA GLY A 151 4.68 15.83 -9.59
C GLY A 151 4.51 14.33 -9.85
N ASN A 152 5.49 13.55 -9.40
CA ASN A 152 5.52 12.10 -9.60
C ASN A 152 4.56 11.38 -8.64
N PRO A 153 3.75 10.40 -9.10
CA PRO A 153 2.80 9.69 -8.24
C PRO A 153 3.45 8.91 -7.09
N TYR A 154 4.62 8.29 -7.31
CA TYR A 154 5.34 7.55 -6.27
C TYR A 154 5.89 8.51 -5.21
N PHE A 155 6.35 9.70 -5.62
CA PHE A 155 6.82 10.72 -4.68
C PHE A 155 5.65 11.32 -3.89
N ARG A 156 4.47 11.47 -4.51
CA ARG A 156 3.27 11.83 -3.76
C ARG A 156 2.87 10.77 -2.73
N GLU A 157 2.99 9.49 -3.07
CA GLU A 157 2.67 8.37 -2.16
C GLU A 157 3.57 8.38 -0.92
N ILE A 158 4.89 8.54 -1.09
CA ILE A 158 5.81 8.60 0.06
C ILE A 158 5.60 9.86 0.91
N MET A 159 5.33 11.01 0.27
CA MET A 159 5.00 12.25 0.99
C MET A 159 3.66 12.14 1.73
N ALA A 160 2.67 11.48 1.14
CA ALA A 160 1.39 11.21 1.77
C ALA A 160 1.56 10.33 3.02
N HIS A 161 2.36 9.26 2.92
CA HIS A 161 2.69 8.40 4.05
C HIS A 161 3.40 9.18 5.16
N TYR A 162 4.43 9.94 4.80
CA TYR A 162 5.20 10.77 5.70
C TYR A 162 4.30 11.75 6.49
N LEU A 163 3.44 12.49 5.78
CA LEU A 163 2.48 13.42 6.36
C LEU A 163 1.47 12.71 7.26
N ALA A 164 0.97 11.54 6.83
CA ALA A 164 0.03 10.77 7.61
C ALA A 164 0.62 10.30 8.94
N LEU A 165 1.86 9.81 8.94
CA LEU A 165 2.55 9.41 10.17
C LEU A 165 2.80 10.61 11.10
N TYR A 166 3.25 11.74 10.55
CA TYR A 166 3.45 12.97 11.32
C TYR A 166 2.15 13.44 12.00
N LEU A 167 1.06 13.58 11.24
CA LEU A 167 -0.23 14.02 11.75
C LEU A 167 -0.81 13.04 12.78
N ALA A 168 -0.63 11.74 12.57
CA ALA A 168 -1.13 10.74 13.50
C ALA A 168 -0.42 10.80 14.86
N LYS A 169 0.91 10.93 14.87
CA LYS A 169 1.70 10.99 16.12
C LYS A 169 1.64 12.36 16.80
N GLN A 170 1.72 13.45 16.04
CA GLN A 170 1.85 14.80 16.61
C GLN A 170 0.51 15.52 16.80
N MET A 171 -0.49 15.20 15.98
CA MET A 171 -1.79 15.89 15.99
C MET A 171 -2.98 14.98 16.32
N LYS A 172 -2.75 13.71 16.65
CA LYS A 172 -3.79 12.71 16.98
C LYS A 172 -4.85 12.57 15.88
N LEU A 173 -4.39 12.56 14.62
CA LEU A 173 -5.22 12.41 13.42
C LEU A 173 -4.91 11.10 12.70
N ASP A 174 -5.83 10.14 12.71
CA ASP A 174 -5.64 8.86 12.01
C ASP A 174 -6.30 8.88 10.62
N VAL A 175 -5.76 8.08 9.71
CA VAL A 175 -6.21 7.99 8.32
C VAL A 175 -7.55 7.26 8.26
N GLN A 176 -8.57 7.95 7.75
CA GLN A 176 -9.89 7.37 7.49
C GLN A 176 -10.07 6.92 6.04
N GLY A 177 -9.32 7.51 5.12
CA GLY A 177 -9.43 7.21 3.71
C GLY A 177 -8.25 7.74 2.91
N LEU A 178 -7.87 6.99 1.89
CA LEU A 178 -6.85 7.36 0.92
C LEU A 178 -7.45 7.24 -0.48
N PHE A 179 -7.29 8.29 -1.27
CA PHE A 179 -7.76 8.35 -2.64
C PHE A 179 -6.63 8.76 -3.59
N CYS A 180 -6.26 7.88 -4.50
CA CYS A 180 -5.14 8.10 -5.43
C CYS A 180 -5.66 8.15 -6.88
N LYS A 181 -5.35 9.25 -7.57
CA LYS A 181 -5.49 9.44 -9.02
C LYS A 181 -4.13 9.79 -9.64
N SER A 182 -4.03 9.70 -10.96
CA SER A 182 -2.79 9.94 -11.71
C SER A 182 -2.15 11.31 -11.43
N ASN A 183 -2.93 12.34 -11.11
CA ASN A 183 -2.47 13.71 -10.85
C ASN A 183 -2.69 14.18 -9.40
N MET A 184 -3.28 13.35 -8.53
CA MET A 184 -3.71 13.78 -7.20
C MET A 184 -3.74 12.63 -6.21
N THR A 185 -3.29 12.88 -4.98
CA THR A 185 -3.46 11.99 -3.84
C THR A 185 -4.17 12.75 -2.73
N LYS A 186 -5.35 12.30 -2.31
CA LYS A 186 -6.15 12.91 -1.24
C LYS A 186 -6.24 11.97 -0.04
N ILE A 187 -5.97 12.51 1.14
CA ILE A 187 -5.95 11.76 2.40
C ILE A 187 -6.95 12.40 3.35
N TYR A 188 -7.83 11.59 3.91
CA TYR A 188 -8.83 12.01 4.89
C TYR A 188 -8.41 11.54 6.27
N PHE A 189 -8.45 12.46 7.21
CA PHE A 189 -8.09 12.24 8.60
C PHE A 189 -9.25 12.55 9.53
N LYS A 190 -9.30 11.81 10.62
CA LYS A 190 -10.19 12.09 11.74
C LYS A 190 -9.43 11.96 13.05
N ARG A 191 -9.78 12.82 14.00
CA ARG A 191 -9.23 12.75 15.34
C ARG A 191 -9.56 11.41 15.98
N PHE A 192 -8.61 10.90 16.74
CA PHE A 192 -8.76 9.64 17.45
C PHE A 192 -8.20 9.73 18.86
N GLU A 193 -8.76 8.92 19.75
CA GLU A 193 -8.23 8.76 21.10
C GLU A 193 -7.09 7.74 21.06
N PHE A 194 -5.90 8.22 21.37
CA PHE A 194 -4.69 7.41 21.35
C PHE A 194 -4.26 7.11 22.78
N LEU A 195 -4.55 5.89 23.23
CA LEU A 195 -4.25 5.41 24.59
C LEU A 195 -2.81 4.88 24.72
N ASP A 196 -2.17 4.49 23.61
CA ASP A 196 -0.84 3.87 23.60
C ASP A 196 0.05 4.49 22.52
N TYR A 197 1.00 5.33 22.95
CA TYR A 197 1.85 6.09 22.03
C TYR A 197 2.77 5.22 21.16
N GLN A 198 3.06 3.99 21.60
CA GLN A 198 3.97 3.08 20.92
C GLN A 198 3.33 2.34 19.74
N LYS A 199 2.00 2.23 19.70
CA LYS A 199 1.32 1.50 18.63
C LYS A 199 1.21 2.32 17.35
N VAL A 200 1.16 1.63 16.21
CA VAL A 200 0.82 2.27 14.94
C VAL A 200 -0.70 2.48 14.92
N PRO A 201 -1.19 3.68 14.55
CA PRO A 201 -2.62 3.91 14.38
C PRO A 201 -3.21 2.99 13.31
N LYS A 202 -4.43 2.49 13.55
CA LYS A 202 -5.05 1.45 12.70
C LYS A 202 -5.31 1.94 11.27
N GLY A 203 -5.70 3.19 11.11
CA GLY A 203 -5.88 3.81 9.80
C GLY A 203 -4.57 3.87 9.03
N LEU A 204 -3.50 4.36 9.67
CA LEU A 204 -2.17 4.39 9.08
C LEU A 204 -1.70 2.99 8.63
N GLU A 205 -1.82 1.99 9.50
CA GLU A 205 -1.45 0.60 9.18
C GLU A 205 -2.27 0.06 7.99
N ARG A 206 -3.58 0.30 7.98
CA ARG A 206 -4.48 -0.15 6.90
C ARG A 206 -4.12 0.44 5.53
N TYR A 207 -3.79 1.73 5.46
CA TYR A 207 -3.59 2.42 4.18
C TYR A 207 -2.13 2.44 3.71
N PHE A 208 -1.16 2.42 4.63
CA PHE A 208 0.27 2.56 4.31
C PHE A 208 1.15 1.40 4.81
N GLY A 209 0.67 0.58 5.73
CA GLY A 209 1.46 -0.46 6.42
C GLY A 209 1.07 -1.90 6.11
N GLN A 210 0.35 -2.16 5.02
CA GLN A 210 -0.22 -3.49 4.70
C GLN A 210 0.81 -4.63 4.63
N MET A 211 2.07 -4.31 4.32
CA MET A 211 3.16 -5.29 4.22
C MET A 211 4.11 -5.25 5.42
N ASP A 212 3.93 -4.34 6.37
CA ASP A 212 4.87 -4.12 7.47
C ASP A 212 5.02 -5.37 8.35
N LEU A 213 3.90 -5.94 8.80
CA LEU A 213 3.89 -7.17 9.59
C LEU A 213 4.49 -8.36 8.84
N VAL A 214 4.13 -8.51 7.56
CA VAL A 214 4.62 -9.58 6.69
C VAL A 214 6.13 -9.50 6.55
N PHE A 215 6.66 -8.31 6.28
CA PHE A 215 8.09 -8.12 6.10
C PHE A 215 8.88 -8.33 7.38
N ARG A 216 8.37 -7.86 8.52
CA ARG A 216 8.95 -8.16 9.85
C ARG A 216 8.99 -9.65 10.11
N GLU A 217 7.94 -10.40 9.78
CA GLU A 217 7.93 -11.85 9.97
C GLU A 217 8.89 -12.58 9.03
N ILE A 218 9.02 -12.10 7.77
CA ILE A 218 10.03 -12.59 6.83
C ILE A 218 11.45 -12.37 7.37
N GLN A 219 11.72 -11.17 7.90
CA GLN A 219 13.02 -10.81 8.48
C GLN A 219 13.37 -11.61 9.74
N LYS A 220 12.38 -11.98 10.56
CA LYS A 220 12.63 -12.81 11.76
C LYS A 220 13.10 -14.23 11.42
N LYS A 221 12.61 -14.81 10.32
CA LYS A 221 12.91 -16.20 9.91
C LYS A 221 13.20 -16.31 8.41
N PRO A 222 14.27 -15.68 7.90
CA PRO A 222 14.49 -15.53 6.47
C PRO A 222 14.68 -16.87 5.75
N GLU A 223 15.45 -17.80 6.33
CA GLU A 223 15.69 -19.11 5.71
C GLU A 223 14.43 -19.98 5.69
N PHE A 224 13.56 -19.88 6.70
CA PHE A 224 12.27 -20.58 6.69
C PHE A 224 11.42 -20.10 5.51
N TRP A 225 11.19 -18.79 5.40
CA TRP A 225 10.36 -18.22 4.35
C TRP A 225 10.94 -18.43 2.95
N LYS A 226 12.26 -18.30 2.80
CA LYS A 226 12.96 -18.58 1.54
C LYS A 226 12.78 -20.04 1.09
N ASN A 227 12.94 -20.99 2.01
CA ASN A 227 12.75 -22.41 1.70
C ASN A 227 11.28 -22.74 1.45
N LEU A 228 10.35 -22.15 2.20
CA LEU A 228 8.92 -22.30 2.04
C LEU A 228 8.49 -21.84 0.64
N ILE A 229 8.79 -20.59 0.29
CA ILE A 229 8.46 -19.99 -1.03
C ILE A 229 9.08 -20.81 -2.16
N LYS A 230 10.35 -21.21 -2.03
CA LYS A 230 11.01 -22.06 -3.02
C LYS A 230 10.26 -23.38 -3.23
N THR A 231 9.87 -24.04 -2.13
CA THR A 231 9.19 -25.34 -2.17
C THR A 231 7.80 -25.23 -2.79
N TYR A 232 7.00 -24.25 -2.35
CA TYR A 232 5.68 -24.00 -2.94
C TYR A 232 5.76 -23.73 -4.44
N ARG A 233 6.72 -22.90 -4.88
CA ARG A 233 6.93 -22.61 -6.30
C ARG A 233 7.35 -23.85 -7.10
N GLN A 234 8.24 -24.67 -6.57
CA GLN A 234 8.68 -25.92 -7.23
C GLN A 234 7.56 -26.96 -7.35
N GLN A 235 6.60 -26.92 -6.43
CA GLN A 235 5.44 -27.82 -6.40
C GLN A 235 4.19 -27.21 -7.02
N ASN A 236 4.31 -26.10 -7.77
CA ASN A 236 3.19 -25.37 -8.38
C ASN A 236 2.03 -25.13 -7.39
N TYR A 237 2.35 -24.80 -6.14
CA TYR A 237 1.39 -24.55 -5.07
C TYR A 237 0.46 -25.73 -4.73
N GLN A 238 0.79 -26.97 -5.11
CA GLN A 238 0.01 -28.17 -4.77
C GLN A 238 0.21 -28.67 -3.33
N ARG A 239 0.78 -27.84 -2.45
CA ARG A 239 1.05 -28.18 -1.05
C ARG A 239 -0.03 -27.61 -0.16
N LEU A 240 -0.53 -28.42 0.77
CA LEU A 240 -1.49 -27.99 1.78
C LEU A 240 -0.80 -27.22 2.91
N SER A 241 -1.44 -26.16 3.37
CA SER A 241 -1.01 -25.35 4.51
C SER A 241 -2.02 -25.46 5.65
N ILE A 242 -2.15 -26.67 6.19
CA ILE A 242 -3.11 -26.97 7.24
C ILE A 242 -2.42 -27.13 8.60
N ASN A 243 -3.12 -26.74 9.66
CA ASN A 243 -2.68 -26.98 11.03
C ASN A 243 -2.51 -28.50 11.27
N ARG A 244 -1.48 -28.90 12.02
CA ARG A 244 -1.22 -30.30 12.37
C ARG A 244 -2.45 -31.00 12.96
N LYS A 245 -3.19 -30.34 13.85
CA LYS A 245 -4.42 -30.90 14.45
C LYS A 245 -5.51 -31.11 13.41
N THR A 246 -5.69 -30.15 12.51
CA THR A 246 -6.64 -30.28 11.39
C THR A 246 -6.25 -31.43 10.47
N PHE A 247 -4.96 -31.58 10.15
CA PHE A 247 -4.47 -32.72 9.38
C PHE A 247 -4.76 -34.06 10.08
N GLU A 248 -4.46 -34.19 11.36
CA GLU A 248 -4.75 -35.39 12.15
C GLU A 248 -6.26 -35.71 12.17
N ALA A 249 -7.11 -34.69 12.31
CA ALA A 249 -8.56 -34.82 12.26
C ALA A 249 -9.07 -35.28 10.88
N LEU A 250 -8.50 -34.73 9.79
CA LEU A 250 -8.83 -35.12 8.42
C LEU A 250 -8.42 -36.57 8.13
N VAL A 251 -7.21 -36.98 8.54
CA VAL A 251 -6.69 -38.34 8.32
C VAL A 251 -7.43 -39.37 9.16
N SER A 252 -7.79 -39.04 10.40
CA SER A 252 -8.54 -39.95 11.28
C SER A 252 -10.04 -40.01 10.97
N GLY A 253 -10.56 -39.10 10.14
CA GLY A 253 -11.99 -38.95 9.88
C GLY A 253 -12.79 -38.34 11.05
N ASN A 254 -12.12 -38.09 12.18
CA ASN A 254 -12.68 -37.44 13.36
C ASN A 254 -12.55 -35.93 13.21
N LEU A 255 -13.39 -35.36 12.35
CA LEU A 255 -13.40 -33.91 12.12
C LEU A 255 -13.65 -33.14 13.42
N PRO A 256 -13.07 -31.94 13.57
CA PRO A 256 -13.25 -31.13 14.77
C PRO A 256 -14.74 -30.89 15.06
N SER A 257 -15.08 -30.96 16.33
CA SER A 257 -16.44 -30.67 16.81
C SER A 257 -16.77 -29.18 16.57
N LEU A 258 -18.07 -28.85 16.55
CA LEU A 258 -18.51 -27.46 16.41
C LEU A 258 -17.91 -26.56 17.50
N ALA A 259 -17.79 -27.06 18.73
CA ALA A 259 -17.21 -26.32 19.85
C ALA A 259 -15.72 -26.01 19.65
N GLU A 260 -14.95 -26.95 19.10
CA GLU A 260 -13.53 -26.72 18.80
C GLU A 260 -13.34 -25.70 17.68
N ILE A 261 -14.17 -25.77 16.63
CA ILE A 261 -14.16 -24.82 15.52
C ILE A 261 -14.53 -23.41 15.99
N THR A 262 -15.57 -23.29 16.82
CA THR A 262 -15.96 -22.00 17.40
C THR A 262 -14.84 -21.39 18.24
N ARG A 263 -14.17 -22.20 19.07
CA ARG A 263 -13.03 -21.74 19.88
C ARG A 263 -11.86 -21.29 19.00
N ASP A 264 -11.53 -22.07 17.97
CA ASP A 264 -10.42 -21.73 17.07
C ASP A 264 -10.75 -20.45 16.26
N PHE A 265 -12.02 -20.28 15.83
CA PHE A 265 -12.51 -19.04 15.22
C PHE A 265 -12.38 -17.82 16.17
N GLU A 266 -12.71 -17.98 17.45
CA GLU A 266 -12.56 -16.92 18.46
C GLU A 266 -11.10 -16.53 18.68
N LEU A 267 -10.18 -17.51 18.66
CA LEU A 267 -8.74 -17.26 18.76
C LEU A 267 -8.21 -16.48 17.57
N ASP A 268 -8.68 -16.82 16.36
CA ASP A 268 -8.22 -16.20 15.12
C ASP A 268 -8.81 -14.80 14.92
N THR A 269 -10.10 -14.60 15.25
CA THR A 269 -10.83 -13.34 15.00
C THR A 269 -10.87 -12.41 16.22
N GLY A 270 -10.54 -12.91 17.41
CA GLY A 270 -10.62 -12.19 18.68
C GLY A 270 -12.03 -11.90 19.18
N LYS A 271 -13.07 -12.44 18.52
CA LYS A 271 -14.49 -12.22 18.83
C LYS A 271 -15.30 -13.51 18.59
N PRO A 272 -16.43 -13.69 19.28
CA PRO A 272 -17.31 -14.83 19.04
C PRO A 272 -18.01 -14.72 17.66
N PRO A 273 -18.37 -15.85 17.01
CA PRO A 273 -19.03 -15.85 15.70
C PRO A 273 -20.29 -14.97 15.64
N GLU A 274 -21.07 -14.91 16.72
CA GLU A 274 -22.30 -14.12 16.81
C GLU A 274 -22.08 -12.60 16.62
N ALA A 275 -20.84 -12.13 16.76
CA ALA A 275 -20.49 -10.72 16.56
C ALA A 275 -20.41 -10.30 15.08
N PHE A 276 -20.48 -11.25 14.14
CA PHE A 276 -20.27 -11.02 12.71
C PHE A 276 -21.55 -11.25 11.89
N THR A 277 -21.73 -10.44 10.85
CA THR A 277 -22.77 -10.66 9.84
C THR A 277 -22.44 -11.84 8.94
N LEU A 278 -23.42 -12.40 8.22
CA LEU A 278 -23.16 -13.47 7.24
C LEU A 278 -22.12 -13.05 6.18
N ALA A 279 -22.18 -11.80 5.71
CA ALA A 279 -21.22 -11.28 4.74
C ALA A 279 -19.79 -11.27 5.29
N GLU A 280 -19.61 -10.89 6.56
CA GLU A 280 -18.30 -10.92 7.23
C GLU A 280 -17.81 -12.36 7.44
N HIS A 281 -18.69 -13.28 7.86
CA HIS A 281 -18.35 -14.69 7.96
C HIS A 281 -17.88 -15.29 6.64
N ILE A 282 -18.56 -14.98 5.53
CA ILE A 282 -18.18 -15.43 4.19
C ILE A 282 -16.77 -14.93 3.82
N MET A 283 -16.44 -13.68 4.17
CA MET A 283 -15.11 -13.12 3.91
C MET A 283 -14.03 -13.75 4.76
N ILE A 284 -14.28 -13.98 6.06
CA ILE A 284 -13.35 -14.70 6.94
C ILE A 284 -13.12 -16.12 6.44
N PHE A 285 -14.20 -16.82 6.07
CA PHE A 285 -14.13 -18.16 5.51
C PHE A 285 -13.29 -18.20 4.22
N LYS A 286 -13.43 -17.19 3.35
CA LYS A 286 -12.62 -17.04 2.15
C LYS A 286 -11.13 -16.95 2.47
N GLU A 287 -10.75 -16.18 3.49
CA GLU A 287 -9.35 -16.08 3.93
C GLU A 287 -8.81 -17.40 4.46
N VAL A 288 -9.59 -18.13 5.28
CA VAL A 288 -9.23 -19.46 5.79
C VAL A 288 -9.04 -20.45 4.65
N TYR A 289 -10.00 -20.52 3.72
CA TYR A 289 -9.96 -21.45 2.59
C TYR A 289 -8.74 -21.22 1.67
N LEU A 290 -8.43 -19.96 1.38
CA LEU A 290 -7.26 -19.59 0.59
C LEU A 290 -5.94 -19.87 1.33
N THR A 291 -5.94 -19.72 2.67
CA THR A 291 -4.76 -20.00 3.49
C THR A 291 -4.47 -21.50 3.56
N ASP A 292 -5.50 -22.35 3.74
CA ASP A 292 -5.35 -23.80 3.85
C ASP A 292 -4.75 -24.44 2.59
N SER A 293 -4.90 -23.80 1.43
CA SER A 293 -4.52 -24.31 0.10
C SER A 293 -5.16 -25.68 -0.21
N ILE A 294 -6.28 -26.02 0.43
CA ILE A 294 -7.10 -27.19 0.10
C ILE A 294 -7.79 -26.98 -1.25
N GLY A 295 -8.24 -25.75 -1.52
CA GLY A 295 -8.82 -25.36 -2.79
C GLY A 295 -7.85 -24.76 -3.78
N SER A 296 -8.31 -24.72 -5.03
CA SER A 296 -7.67 -23.97 -6.12
C SER A 296 -8.17 -22.52 -6.12
N ASP A 297 -9.47 -22.30 -5.89
CA ASP A 297 -10.10 -20.97 -5.93
C ASP A 297 -11.44 -20.96 -5.18
N ILE A 298 -11.97 -19.77 -4.88
CA ILE A 298 -13.25 -19.57 -4.20
C ILE A 298 -14.02 -18.38 -4.76
N GLU A 299 -15.25 -18.65 -5.19
CA GLU A 299 -16.22 -17.65 -5.63
C GLU A 299 -17.23 -17.40 -4.51
N VAL A 300 -17.44 -16.13 -4.16
CA VAL A 300 -18.34 -15.73 -3.06
C VAL A 300 -19.31 -14.66 -3.52
N CYS A 301 -20.54 -14.73 -3.03
CA CYS A 301 -21.54 -13.68 -3.17
C CYS A 301 -22.06 -13.30 -1.79
N THR A 302 -22.03 -12.00 -1.48
CA THR A 302 -22.49 -11.43 -0.21
C THR A 302 -23.71 -10.52 -0.39
N VAL A 303 -24.33 -10.54 -1.58
CA VAL A 303 -25.55 -9.79 -1.85
C VAL A 303 -26.71 -10.39 -1.07
N LYS A 304 -27.38 -9.57 -0.25
CA LYS A 304 -28.52 -10.00 0.58
C LYS A 304 -29.57 -10.77 -0.22
N GLY A 305 -29.91 -11.97 0.23
CA GLY A 305 -30.88 -12.88 -0.40
C GLY A 305 -30.33 -13.73 -1.55
N ARG A 306 -29.04 -13.60 -1.88
CA ARG A 306 -28.34 -14.40 -2.91
C ARG A 306 -26.95 -14.81 -2.44
N GLU A 307 -26.77 -14.97 -1.13
CA GLU A 307 -25.48 -15.30 -0.54
C GLU A 307 -25.08 -16.75 -0.85
N TYR A 308 -23.88 -16.94 -1.36
CA TYR A 308 -23.33 -18.28 -1.61
C TYR A 308 -21.81 -18.28 -1.49
N VAL A 309 -21.28 -19.49 -1.26
CA VAL A 309 -19.84 -19.79 -1.26
C VAL A 309 -19.62 -20.99 -2.16
N LYS A 310 -18.79 -20.83 -3.18
CA LYS A 310 -18.45 -21.88 -4.13
C LYS A 310 -16.96 -22.14 -4.08
N LEU A 311 -16.62 -23.31 -3.56
CA LEU A 311 -15.27 -23.83 -3.47
C LEU A 311 -14.91 -24.55 -4.77
N ILE A 312 -13.75 -24.22 -5.35
CA ILE A 312 -13.21 -24.85 -6.54
C ILE A 312 -11.95 -25.63 -6.12
N HIS A 313 -11.88 -26.91 -6.45
CA HIS A 313 -10.78 -27.78 -6.04
C HIS A 313 -10.41 -28.80 -7.12
N ASP A 314 -9.18 -29.32 -7.07
CA ASP A 314 -8.70 -30.26 -8.09
C ASP A 314 -8.85 -31.74 -7.68
N TYR A 315 -9.45 -32.03 -6.52
CA TYR A 315 -9.65 -33.40 -6.05
C TYR A 315 -10.63 -34.19 -6.94
N SER A 316 -10.21 -35.39 -7.33
CA SER A 316 -11.02 -36.37 -8.07
C SER A 316 -11.54 -37.52 -7.21
N ASP A 317 -10.98 -37.74 -6.01
CA ASP A 317 -11.40 -38.81 -5.11
C ASP A 317 -12.68 -38.42 -4.35
N LYS A 318 -13.72 -39.22 -4.50
CA LYS A 318 -15.04 -38.96 -3.90
C LYS A 318 -15.00 -38.89 -2.38
N LYS A 319 -14.23 -39.74 -1.70
CA LYS A 319 -14.13 -39.74 -0.23
C LYS A 319 -13.45 -38.47 0.26
N VAL A 320 -12.42 -38.03 -0.45
CA VAL A 320 -11.73 -36.76 -0.15
C VAL A 320 -12.69 -35.58 -0.31
N CYS A 321 -13.46 -35.54 -1.40
CA CYS A 321 -14.48 -34.50 -1.61
C CYS A 321 -15.54 -34.50 -0.50
N GLU A 322 -16.02 -35.67 -0.07
CA GLU A 322 -16.99 -35.80 1.02
C GLU A 322 -16.41 -35.31 2.37
N ILE A 323 -15.16 -35.65 2.68
CA ILE A 323 -14.48 -35.21 3.90
C ILE A 323 -14.30 -33.68 3.91
N ILE A 324 -13.85 -33.11 2.80
CA ILE A 324 -13.65 -31.66 2.64
C ILE A 324 -14.99 -30.92 2.75
N ALA A 325 -16.03 -31.41 2.07
CA ALA A 325 -17.36 -30.85 2.15
C ALA A 325 -17.86 -30.87 3.60
N LYS A 326 -17.67 -31.98 4.32
CA LYS A 326 -18.07 -32.10 5.74
C LYS A 326 -17.26 -31.19 6.65
N TYR A 327 -15.95 -31.05 6.44
CA TYR A 327 -15.08 -30.15 7.21
C TYR A 327 -15.53 -28.70 7.08
N TYR A 328 -15.67 -28.18 5.86
CA TYR A 328 -16.11 -26.81 5.64
C TYR A 328 -17.58 -26.58 6.01
N SER A 329 -18.42 -27.61 5.93
CA SER A 329 -19.78 -27.55 6.48
C SER A 329 -19.78 -27.31 7.99
N ASN A 330 -18.87 -27.94 8.73
CA ASN A 330 -18.79 -27.73 10.18
C ASN A 330 -18.34 -26.30 10.50
N ILE A 331 -17.42 -25.74 9.71
CA ILE A 331 -17.01 -24.33 9.80
C ILE A 331 -18.18 -23.40 9.50
N LEU A 332 -18.89 -23.58 8.39
CA LEU A 332 -20.01 -22.71 8.05
C LEU A 332 -21.19 -22.87 9.01
N LYS A 333 -21.37 -24.04 9.65
CA LYS A 333 -22.39 -24.23 10.69
C LYS A 333 -22.11 -23.42 11.97
N SER A 334 -20.84 -23.11 12.28
CA SER A 334 -20.52 -22.30 13.47
C SER A 334 -21.02 -20.87 13.35
N THR A 335 -21.34 -20.43 12.13
CA THR A 335 -21.92 -19.10 11.87
C THR A 335 -23.40 -18.98 12.28
N GLY A 336 -24.08 -20.11 12.51
CA GLY A 336 -25.51 -20.14 12.86
C GLY A 336 -26.47 -19.88 11.69
N TYR A 337 -25.99 -19.58 10.49
CA TYR A 337 -26.84 -19.36 9.32
C TYR A 337 -27.19 -20.68 8.59
N PRO A 338 -28.45 -20.90 8.20
CA PRO A 338 -28.83 -22.07 7.44
C PRO A 338 -28.32 -22.01 6.00
N PHE A 339 -27.87 -23.15 5.47
CA PHE A 339 -27.43 -23.29 4.10
C PHE A 339 -27.70 -24.68 3.55
N THR A 340 -27.73 -24.80 2.23
CA THR A 340 -27.75 -26.07 1.49
C THR A 340 -26.40 -26.32 0.83
N ILE A 341 -26.07 -27.59 0.60
CA ILE A 341 -24.78 -28.01 0.05
C ILE A 341 -25.03 -28.83 -1.22
N THR A 342 -24.34 -28.47 -2.29
CA THR A 342 -24.25 -29.27 -3.52
C THR A 342 -22.79 -29.63 -3.73
N THR A 343 -22.50 -30.92 -3.88
CA THR A 343 -21.14 -31.44 -4.13
C THR A 343 -21.07 -32.02 -5.54
N ASN A 344 -20.07 -31.60 -6.31
CA ASN A 344 -19.76 -32.11 -7.63
C ASN A 344 -18.26 -32.41 -7.71
N PRO A 345 -17.81 -33.23 -8.68
CA PRO A 345 -16.39 -33.31 -9.00
C PRO A 345 -15.84 -31.89 -9.23
N HIS A 346 -14.74 -31.57 -8.56
CA HIS A 346 -14.07 -30.27 -8.60
C HIS A 346 -14.78 -29.06 -7.99
N MET A 347 -15.95 -29.24 -7.36
CA MET A 347 -16.71 -28.11 -6.82
C MET A 347 -17.57 -28.45 -5.61
N ILE A 348 -17.59 -27.56 -4.62
CA ILE A 348 -18.55 -27.61 -3.51
C ILE A 348 -19.25 -26.26 -3.42
N LEU A 349 -20.59 -26.25 -3.50
CA LEU A 349 -21.41 -25.05 -3.44
C LEU A 349 -22.24 -25.03 -2.16
N PHE A 350 -22.14 -23.94 -1.41
CA PHE A 350 -22.95 -23.61 -0.24
C PHE A 350 -23.87 -22.44 -0.60
N VAL A 351 -25.18 -22.62 -0.48
CA VAL A 351 -26.17 -21.55 -0.73
C VAL A 351 -26.88 -21.22 0.58
N PHE A 352 -26.80 -19.95 1.00
CA PHE A 352 -27.41 -19.47 2.23
C PHE A 352 -28.80 -18.89 1.96
N GLY A 353 -29.76 -19.17 2.84
CA GLY A 353 -31.14 -18.72 2.68
C GLY A 353 -32.15 -19.55 3.48
N LYS A 354 -33.42 -19.13 3.47
CA LYS A 354 -34.49 -19.93 4.10
C LYS A 354 -34.64 -21.25 3.35
N MET A 355 -34.60 -22.35 4.10
CA MET A 355 -35.07 -23.66 3.63
C MET A 355 -36.40 -23.46 2.90
N PRO A 356 -36.58 -24.01 1.68
CA PRO A 356 -37.92 -24.08 1.13
C PRO A 356 -38.74 -24.97 2.05
N ASP A 357 -39.75 -24.37 2.68
CA ASP A 357 -40.84 -25.13 3.27
C ASP A 357 -41.36 -26.10 2.20
N SER A 358 -41.56 -27.34 2.63
CA SER A 358 -42.07 -28.43 1.84
C SER A 358 -43.39 -28.06 1.15
N THR A 359 -43.37 -27.73 -0.14
CA THR A 359 -44.57 -27.83 -1.00
C THR A 359 -44.19 -27.94 -2.49
N SER A 360 -44.55 -29.10 -3.05
CA SER A 360 -44.89 -29.36 -4.46
C SER A 360 -43.90 -28.96 -5.55
N PHE A 361 -43.21 -29.97 -6.10
CA PHE A 361 -42.81 -29.96 -7.51
C PHE A 361 -44.07 -30.01 -8.39
N PRO A 362 -44.25 -29.11 -9.39
CA PRO A 362 -45.03 -29.43 -10.56
C PRO A 362 -44.14 -30.20 -11.54
N GLU A 363 -44.64 -31.34 -11.98
CA GLU A 363 -44.06 -32.19 -13.02
C GLU A 363 -43.71 -31.37 -14.27
N MET A 364 -42.49 -31.57 -14.80
CA MET A 364 -42.16 -31.17 -16.16
C MET A 364 -42.87 -32.13 -17.12
N SER A 365 -44.00 -31.68 -17.67
CA SER A 365 -44.55 -32.23 -18.91
C SER A 365 -43.75 -31.68 -20.09
N THR A 366 -43.03 -32.59 -20.73
CA THR A 366 -42.59 -32.61 -22.15
C THR A 366 -43.09 -31.49 -23.06
N LEU A 367 -42.15 -30.74 -23.65
CA LEU A 367 -41.99 -30.55 -25.11
C LEU A 367 -40.62 -29.96 -25.44
#